data_AF-A0A553B9R0-F1
#
_entry.id   AF-A0A553B9R0-F1
#
_cell.length_a   1.000
_cell.length_b   1.000
_cell.length_c   1.000
_cell.angle_alpha   90.00
_cell.angle_beta   90.00
_cell.angle_gamma   90.00
#
_symmetry.space_group_name_H-M   'P 1'
#
loop_
_entity.id
_entity.type
_entity.pdbx_description
1 polymer ?
#
loop_
_entity_poly.entity_id
_entity_poly.type
_entity_poly.pdbx_seq_one_letter_code
_entity_poly.pdbx_strand_id
1 'polypeptide(L)'
;MIKVYLDWNVMSGMKNNHFTELNDIILNKDKFLLLYSTSHIGDIFASIKDQSEQEQKMVKEDLDYITFLTDDLCLVNDSKEVVFSQYQPRELLDDRIREAPLFEDFSLDNLFSSIEEGNPMFGIVDSMKNMIASTPLDLAFKEAFENPESAAMLDKMFPGLKEDQTMNGFFKSFGKMFHNMNETEDYKDLRNMVQQIGVNSGHFNENKNPFEVIDNAYKKIGVENSNVDKYFEKGKNAPEWFDDITNEYIKLDMHGFKADKVKVTAKEKNTFNNTTEDASHSAFASRCEFYITNDDKNYHKTKAVFQKLGIFTIVLKPNEFIQYYNFFLNVNSFDGHYKSIIDEMKRIENFQEQRYQNGESFGWVNFTNQYFFNFFNKILIPNPETNDALFVLGKESPSKRYIISHKEIEGMLKLFVNKLGIDINGKSYFEVGEINTEEDWTGRTWELNFGQISIKRLNGWFQMYFFPLKEGEKQVEN
;
A
#
# COMPACT_ATOMS: atom_id res chain seq x y z
N MET A 1 -3.28 -2.57 -17.82
CA MET A 1 -2.24 -1.61 -17.42
C MET A 1 -1.57 -2.12 -16.17
N ILE A 2 -0.31 -1.75 -15.94
CA ILE A 2 0.49 -2.15 -14.78
C ILE A 2 0.35 -1.05 -13.72
N LYS A 3 -0.17 -1.33 -12.51
CA LYS A 3 -0.26 -0.31 -11.46
C LYS A 3 1.07 -0.11 -10.76
N VAL A 4 1.44 1.15 -10.62
CA VAL A 4 2.69 1.55 -9.98
C VAL A 4 2.39 2.59 -8.93
N TYR A 5 2.89 2.35 -7.72
CA TYR A 5 2.88 3.31 -6.63
C TYR A 5 4.27 3.92 -6.50
N LEU A 6 4.35 5.25 -6.60
CA LEU A 6 5.59 6.00 -6.42
C LEU A 6 5.55 6.62 -5.02
N ASP A 7 6.62 6.53 -4.27
CA ASP A 7 6.81 7.31 -3.03
C ASP A 7 6.87 8.81 -3.35
N TRP A 8 6.49 9.68 -2.40
CA TRP A 8 6.61 11.12 -2.55
C TRP A 8 8.04 11.56 -2.86
N ASN A 9 9.06 10.92 -2.26
CA ASN A 9 10.45 11.24 -2.56
C ASN A 9 10.84 10.98 -4.03
N VAL A 10 10.15 10.05 -4.71
CA VAL A 10 10.34 9.77 -6.13
C VAL A 10 9.56 10.78 -6.96
N MET A 11 8.28 11.04 -6.64
CA MET A 11 7.47 12.03 -7.35
C MET A 11 8.09 13.43 -7.30
N SER A 12 8.51 13.87 -6.12
CA SER A 12 9.20 15.16 -5.93
C SER A 12 10.52 15.20 -6.69
N GLY A 13 11.30 14.11 -6.68
CA GLY A 13 12.53 14.02 -7.47
C GLY A 13 12.28 14.08 -8.98
N MET A 14 11.21 13.44 -9.45
CA MET A 14 10.77 13.46 -10.85
C MET A 14 10.35 14.87 -11.29
N LYS A 15 9.55 15.59 -10.48
CA LYS A 15 9.19 17.00 -10.70
C LYS A 15 10.43 17.89 -10.85
N ASN A 16 11.46 17.62 -10.06
CA ASN A 16 12.72 18.36 -10.04
C ASN A 16 13.79 17.84 -11.04
N ASN A 17 13.40 17.00 -12.00
CA ASN A 17 14.27 16.46 -13.06
C ASN A 17 15.45 15.60 -12.56
N HIS A 18 15.32 14.96 -11.38
CA HIS A 18 16.35 14.03 -10.88
C HIS A 18 16.25 12.62 -11.47
N PHE A 19 15.09 12.27 -12.05
CA PHE A 19 14.81 10.93 -12.58
C PHE A 19 14.28 10.96 -14.02
N THR A 20 15.00 11.61 -14.95
CA THR A 20 14.53 11.82 -16.34
C THR A 20 14.19 10.53 -17.07
N GLU A 21 15.04 9.49 -17.00
CA GLU A 21 14.75 8.21 -17.67
C GLU A 21 13.53 7.50 -17.05
N LEU A 22 13.36 7.58 -15.73
CA LEU A 22 12.16 7.06 -15.07
C LEU A 22 10.91 7.82 -15.54
N ASN A 23 10.98 9.15 -15.64
CA ASN A 23 9.89 9.98 -16.18
C ASN A 23 9.50 9.52 -17.58
N ASP A 24 10.47 9.38 -18.48
CA ASP A 24 10.22 8.99 -19.87
C ASP A 24 9.53 7.62 -19.98
N ILE A 25 9.88 6.69 -19.09
CA ILE A 25 9.28 5.35 -19.03
C ILE A 25 7.87 5.40 -18.42
N ILE A 26 7.73 5.99 -17.23
CA ILE A 26 6.52 5.84 -16.41
C ILE A 26 5.35 6.70 -16.90
N LEU A 27 5.63 7.76 -17.65
CA LEU A 27 4.60 8.63 -18.26
C LEU A 27 3.86 7.98 -19.44
N ASN A 28 4.22 6.74 -19.83
CA ASN A 28 3.45 5.97 -20.80
C ASN A 28 2.09 5.54 -20.21
N LYS A 29 1.08 6.42 -20.35
CA LYS A 29 -0.30 6.21 -19.87
C LYS A 29 -1.06 5.09 -20.58
N ASP A 30 -0.55 4.51 -21.66
CA ASP A 30 -1.14 3.29 -22.26
C ASP A 30 -0.67 2.01 -21.54
N LYS A 31 0.38 2.12 -20.72
CA LYS A 31 1.05 1.00 -20.08
C LYS A 31 0.92 1.03 -18.56
N PHE A 32 1.23 2.16 -17.95
CA PHE A 32 1.30 2.31 -16.50
C PHE A 32 0.11 3.08 -15.95
N LEU A 33 -0.45 2.56 -14.86
CA LEU A 33 -1.50 3.22 -14.10
C LEU A 33 -0.88 3.74 -12.79
N LEU A 34 -0.65 5.04 -12.72
CA LEU A 34 -0.03 5.68 -11.55
C LEU A 34 -1.10 6.14 -10.57
N LEU A 35 -0.87 5.88 -9.30
CA LEU A 35 -1.77 6.22 -8.22
C LEU A 35 -1.06 7.06 -7.17
N TYR A 36 -1.80 7.91 -6.48
CA TYR A 36 -1.36 8.52 -5.22
C TYR A 36 -2.26 8.03 -4.07
N SER A 37 -2.02 8.54 -2.87
CA SER A 37 -2.76 8.19 -1.66
C SER A 37 -2.83 9.38 -0.71
N THR A 38 -3.61 9.25 0.36
CA THR A 38 -3.65 10.24 1.45
C THR A 38 -2.30 10.44 2.13
N SER A 39 -1.37 9.49 2.07
CA SER A 39 -0.02 9.65 2.63
C SER A 39 0.83 10.66 1.86
N HIS A 40 0.67 10.76 0.54
CA HIS A 40 1.32 11.81 -0.25
C HIS A 40 0.87 13.21 0.18
N ILE A 41 -0.41 13.35 0.50
CA ILE A 41 -0.97 14.59 1.03
C ILE A 41 -0.40 14.87 2.43
N GLY A 42 -0.15 13.83 3.22
CA GLY A 42 0.52 13.93 4.52
C GLY A 42 1.95 14.44 4.43
N ASP A 43 2.72 13.92 3.48
CA ASP A 43 4.09 14.39 3.23
C ASP A 43 4.13 15.85 2.80
N ILE A 44 3.23 16.26 1.90
CA ILE A 44 3.11 17.66 1.48
C ILE A 44 2.69 18.52 2.68
N PHE A 45 1.67 18.11 3.44
CA PHE A 45 1.20 18.84 4.62
C PHE A 45 2.32 19.04 5.65
N ALA A 46 3.08 17.99 5.95
CA ALA A 46 4.21 18.04 6.88
C ALA A 46 5.37 18.92 6.40
N SER A 47 5.44 19.22 5.10
CA SER A 47 6.45 20.11 4.52
C SER A 47 6.12 21.60 4.68
N ILE A 48 4.87 21.95 5.00
CA ILE A 48 4.40 23.33 5.19
C ILE A 48 4.88 23.87 6.54
N LYS A 49 5.57 25.01 6.53
CA LYS A 49 6.16 25.62 7.74
C LYS A 49 5.54 26.97 8.09
N ASP A 50 5.58 27.92 7.15
CA ASP A 50 5.39 29.34 7.49
C ASP A 50 4.27 30.00 6.66
N GLN A 51 3.57 29.24 5.81
CA GLN A 51 2.47 29.68 4.93
C GLN A 51 2.82 30.86 4.01
N SER A 52 4.10 31.06 3.71
CA SER A 52 4.55 32.15 2.83
C SER A 52 3.99 31.98 1.41
N GLU A 53 3.82 33.08 0.66
CA GLU A 53 3.32 33.02 -0.73
C GLU A 53 4.17 32.08 -1.62
N GLN A 54 5.48 32.05 -1.42
CA GLN A 54 6.38 31.18 -2.16
C GLN A 54 6.15 29.70 -1.82
N GLU A 55 5.96 29.38 -0.55
CA GLU A 55 5.66 28.02 -0.09
C GLU A 55 4.30 27.55 -0.59
N GLN A 56 3.27 28.40 -0.51
CA GLN A 56 1.95 28.10 -1.06
C GLN A 56 2.01 27.82 -2.58
N LYS A 57 2.85 28.55 -3.30
CA LYS A 57 3.09 28.28 -4.72
C LYS A 57 3.76 26.93 -4.94
N MET A 58 4.77 26.58 -4.15
CA MET A 58 5.45 25.27 -4.26
C MET A 58 4.50 24.11 -3.97
N VAL A 59 3.70 24.22 -2.90
CA VAL A 59 2.66 23.25 -2.53
C VAL A 59 1.65 23.09 -3.66
N LYS A 60 1.19 24.19 -4.26
CA LYS A 60 0.29 24.11 -5.41
C LYS A 60 0.93 23.36 -6.59
N GLU A 61 2.18 23.68 -6.92
CA GLU A 61 2.90 22.98 -7.98
C GLU A 61 3.10 21.48 -7.66
N ASP A 62 3.24 21.11 -6.39
CA ASP A 62 3.31 19.71 -5.94
C ASP A 62 1.98 18.97 -6.16
N LEU A 63 0.85 19.59 -5.77
CA LEU A 63 -0.49 19.03 -5.97
C LEU A 63 -0.87 18.92 -7.46
N ASP A 64 -0.55 19.96 -8.25
CA ASP A 64 -0.75 19.98 -9.70
C ASP A 64 0.08 18.86 -10.37
N TYR A 65 1.27 18.56 -9.84
CA TYR A 65 2.11 17.48 -10.34
C TYR A 65 1.56 16.08 -10.02
N ILE A 66 1.02 15.87 -8.82
CA ILE A 66 0.30 14.62 -8.48
C ILE A 66 -0.88 14.41 -9.43
N THR A 67 -1.66 15.47 -9.68
CA THR A 67 -2.80 15.46 -10.61
C THR A 67 -2.34 15.05 -12.01
N PHE A 68 -1.27 15.67 -12.53
CA PHE A 68 -0.69 15.36 -13.83
C PHE A 68 -0.27 13.89 -13.99
N LEU A 69 0.39 13.33 -12.96
CA LEU A 69 0.87 11.95 -12.98
C LEU A 69 -0.27 10.93 -12.90
N THR A 70 -1.26 11.18 -12.05
CA THR A 70 -2.21 10.14 -11.59
C THR A 70 -3.62 10.31 -12.14
N ASP A 71 -3.92 11.43 -12.80
CA ASP A 71 -5.29 11.79 -13.22
C ASP A 71 -6.28 11.67 -12.05
N ASP A 72 -5.85 12.18 -10.89
CA ASP A 72 -6.57 12.21 -9.61
C ASP A 72 -6.92 10.84 -9.01
N LEU A 73 -6.29 9.75 -9.49
CA LEU A 73 -6.52 8.41 -8.97
C LEU A 73 -5.84 8.21 -7.61
N CYS A 74 -6.66 8.05 -6.58
CA CYS A 74 -6.24 8.01 -5.20
C CYS A 74 -6.63 6.69 -4.50
N LEU A 75 -5.74 6.22 -3.64
CA LEU A 75 -6.02 5.22 -2.61
C LEU A 75 -6.29 5.92 -1.28
N VAL A 76 -7.47 5.69 -0.72
CA VAL A 76 -7.93 6.30 0.54
C VAL A 76 -8.36 5.21 1.51
N ASN A 77 -7.89 5.29 2.76
CA ASN A 77 -8.43 4.47 3.85
C ASN A 77 -9.64 5.18 4.46
N ASP A 78 -10.84 4.61 4.31
CA ASP A 78 -12.09 5.19 4.83
C ASP A 78 -12.47 4.65 6.22
N SER A 79 -11.50 4.04 6.91
CA SER A 79 -11.63 3.29 8.17
C SER A 79 -12.17 1.86 8.06
N LYS A 80 -12.82 1.50 6.95
CA LYS A 80 -13.37 0.14 6.73
C LYS A 80 -12.61 -0.61 5.65
N GLU A 81 -12.27 0.08 4.58
CA GLU A 81 -11.57 -0.43 3.41
C GLU A 81 -10.58 0.60 2.87
N VAL A 82 -9.66 0.13 2.02
CA VAL A 82 -8.90 1.04 1.15
C VAL A 82 -9.62 1.12 -0.18
N VAL A 83 -10.27 2.25 -0.39
CA VAL A 83 -11.03 2.56 -1.59
C VAL A 83 -10.08 3.08 -2.66
N PHE A 84 -10.35 2.70 -3.90
CA PHE A 84 -9.70 3.24 -5.08
C PHE A 84 -10.68 4.14 -5.83
N SER A 85 -10.46 5.44 -5.83
CA SER A 85 -11.39 6.43 -6.41
C SER A 85 -10.66 7.66 -6.96
N GLN A 86 -11.40 8.59 -7.55
CA GLN A 86 -10.88 9.89 -7.96
C GLN A 86 -11.13 10.94 -6.87
N TYR A 87 -10.06 11.60 -6.43
CA TYR A 87 -10.10 12.71 -5.49
C TYR A 87 -9.14 13.79 -5.96
N GLN A 88 -9.48 15.06 -5.82
CA GLN A 88 -8.53 16.11 -6.13
C GLN A 88 -7.51 16.24 -4.99
N PRO A 89 -6.18 16.22 -5.25
CA PRO A 89 -5.16 16.36 -4.22
C PRO A 89 -5.35 17.60 -3.35
N ARG A 90 -5.82 18.69 -3.95
CA ARG A 90 -6.07 19.96 -3.25
C ARG A 90 -7.20 19.88 -2.23
N GLU A 91 -8.31 19.23 -2.57
CA GLU A 91 -9.44 19.06 -1.64
C GLU A 91 -9.00 18.25 -0.41
N LEU A 92 -8.23 17.18 -0.62
CA LEU A 92 -7.69 16.37 0.47
C LEU A 92 -6.72 17.15 1.37
N LEU A 93 -5.90 18.05 0.80
CA LEU A 93 -5.02 18.90 1.60
C LEU A 93 -5.83 19.92 2.42
N ASP A 94 -6.83 20.56 1.81
CA ASP A 94 -7.70 21.53 2.47
C ASP A 94 -8.48 20.90 3.64
N ASP A 95 -8.94 19.65 3.47
CA ASP A 95 -9.55 18.86 4.55
C ASP A 95 -8.53 18.56 5.66
N ARG A 96 -7.32 18.14 5.32
CA ARG A 96 -6.26 17.86 6.31
C ARG A 96 -5.84 19.10 7.10
N ILE A 97 -5.75 20.26 6.46
CA ILE A 97 -5.48 21.56 7.12
C ILE A 97 -6.61 21.91 8.10
N ARG A 98 -7.87 21.65 7.72
CA ARG A 98 -9.03 21.94 8.57
C ARG A 98 -9.09 21.04 9.80
N GLU A 99 -8.66 19.79 9.67
CA GLU A 99 -8.66 18.80 10.74
C GLU A 99 -7.44 18.90 11.66
N ALA A 100 -6.32 19.47 11.22
CA ALA A 100 -5.07 19.55 11.98
C ALA A 100 -5.22 20.04 13.44
N PRO A 101 -6.01 21.09 13.75
CA PRO A 101 -6.19 21.56 15.13
C PRO A 101 -6.79 20.51 16.08
N LEU A 102 -7.55 19.52 15.56
CA LEU A 102 -8.13 18.44 16.38
C LEU A 102 -7.05 17.48 16.91
N PHE A 103 -5.90 17.40 16.23
CA PHE A 103 -4.79 16.51 16.57
C PHE A 103 -3.67 17.21 17.37
N GLU A 104 -3.77 18.53 17.58
CA GLU A 104 -2.83 19.29 18.41
C GLU A 104 -3.17 19.22 19.90
N ASP A 105 -4.46 19.11 20.25
CA ASP A 105 -4.92 18.99 21.64
C ASP A 105 -6.00 17.92 21.78
N PHE A 106 -5.67 16.82 22.46
CA PHE A 106 -6.62 15.74 22.78
C PHE A 106 -7.33 15.95 24.12
N SER A 107 -7.24 17.13 24.73
CA SER A 107 -7.99 17.45 25.94
C SER A 107 -9.49 17.27 25.72
N LEU A 108 -10.20 16.88 26.78
CA LEU A 108 -11.66 16.79 26.73
C LEU A 108 -12.30 18.15 26.40
N ASP A 109 -11.67 19.27 26.74
CA ASP A 109 -12.18 20.60 26.37
C ASP A 109 -12.14 20.79 24.84
N ASN A 110 -11.05 20.40 24.18
CA ASN A 110 -10.94 20.50 22.72
C ASN A 110 -11.82 19.47 21.99
N LEU A 111 -11.87 18.23 22.47
CA LEU A 111 -12.70 17.16 21.86
C LEU A 111 -14.20 17.47 21.89
N PHE A 112 -14.65 18.24 22.89
CA PHE A 112 -16.04 18.67 23.03
C PHE A 112 -16.28 20.14 22.59
N SER A 113 -15.27 20.79 21.99
CA SER A 113 -15.32 22.23 21.61
C SER A 113 -16.35 22.57 20.53
N SER A 114 -16.77 21.58 19.73
CA SER A 114 -17.76 21.75 18.66
C SER A 114 -19.19 21.99 19.16
N ILE A 115 -19.43 21.88 20.47
CA ILE A 115 -20.75 22.08 21.09
C ILE A 115 -20.73 23.38 21.88
N GLU A 116 -21.22 24.45 21.25
CA GLU A 116 -21.32 25.78 21.85
C GLU A 116 -22.37 25.86 22.97
N GLU A 117 -22.23 26.81 23.90
CA GLU A 117 -23.16 27.07 25.01
C GLU A 117 -24.61 27.31 24.56
N GLY A 118 -24.82 27.77 23.31
CA GLY A 118 -26.14 27.97 22.71
C GLY A 118 -26.82 26.69 22.22
N ASN A 119 -26.14 25.54 22.23
CA ASN A 119 -26.70 24.27 21.79
C ASN A 119 -27.65 23.71 22.87
N PRO A 120 -28.88 23.28 22.52
CA PRO A 120 -29.82 22.68 23.48
C PRO A 120 -29.27 21.47 24.25
N MET A 121 -28.27 20.78 23.70
CA MET A 121 -27.61 19.62 24.31
C MET A 121 -26.41 20.00 25.18
N PHE A 122 -25.99 21.26 25.22
CA PHE A 122 -24.77 21.70 25.90
C PHE A 122 -24.70 21.22 27.36
N GLY A 123 -25.78 21.40 28.14
CA GLY A 123 -25.79 20.99 29.55
C GLY A 123 -25.64 19.47 29.75
N ILE A 124 -26.16 18.66 28.82
CA ILE A 124 -26.01 17.19 28.86
C ILE A 124 -24.58 16.81 28.50
N VAL A 125 -24.05 17.40 27.42
CA VAL A 125 -22.70 17.16 26.94
C VAL A 125 -21.67 17.56 27.98
N ASP A 126 -21.81 18.74 28.61
CA ASP A 126 -20.90 19.21 29.64
C ASP A 126 -20.95 18.29 30.88
N SER A 127 -22.14 17.83 31.28
CA SER A 127 -22.28 16.84 32.34
C SER A 127 -21.57 15.52 32.01
N MET A 128 -21.69 15.03 30.77
CA MET A 128 -20.98 13.82 30.30
C MET A 128 -19.46 14.04 30.28
N LYS A 129 -19.00 15.19 29.78
CA LYS A 129 -17.58 15.58 29.77
C LYS A 129 -17.01 15.56 31.19
N ASN A 130 -17.71 16.17 32.14
CA ASN A 130 -17.30 16.22 33.55
C ASN A 130 -17.29 14.84 34.22
N MET A 131 -18.25 13.97 33.86
CA MET A 131 -18.29 12.58 34.33
C MET A 131 -17.09 11.77 33.81
N ILE A 132 -16.80 11.86 32.51
CA ILE A 132 -15.64 11.21 31.89
C ILE A 132 -14.37 11.76 32.55
N ALA A 133 -14.21 13.08 32.61
CA ALA A 133 -13.05 13.75 33.19
C ALA A 133 -12.73 13.27 34.61
N SER A 134 -13.75 13.05 35.43
CA SER A 134 -13.61 12.65 36.84
C SER A 134 -13.41 11.14 37.05
N THR A 135 -13.47 10.33 36.00
CA THR A 135 -13.33 8.87 36.10
C THR A 135 -11.88 8.54 36.47
N PRO A 136 -11.63 7.81 37.58
CA PRO A 136 -10.29 7.43 37.98
C PRO A 136 -9.71 6.39 37.02
N LEU A 137 -8.39 6.42 36.81
CA LEU A 137 -7.68 5.39 36.06
C LEU A 137 -7.68 4.05 36.81
N ASP A 138 -7.50 2.99 36.03
CA ASP A 138 -7.43 1.62 36.54
C ASP A 138 -6.35 1.45 37.61
N LEU A 139 -6.57 0.52 38.54
CA LEU A 139 -5.65 0.20 39.63
C LEU A 139 -4.24 -0.15 39.11
N ALA A 140 -4.13 -0.74 37.92
CA ALA A 140 -2.84 -1.04 37.30
C ALA A 140 -1.95 0.20 37.11
N PHE A 141 -2.52 1.37 36.78
CA PHE A 141 -1.74 2.60 36.66
C PHE A 141 -1.23 3.08 38.02
N LYS A 142 -2.07 2.97 39.07
CA LYS A 142 -1.68 3.32 40.44
C LYS A 142 -0.51 2.46 40.90
N GLU A 143 -0.63 1.15 40.75
CA GLU A 143 0.43 0.19 41.10
C GLU A 143 1.72 0.45 40.30
N ALA A 144 1.61 0.79 39.02
CA ALA A 144 2.77 1.09 38.19
C ALA A 144 3.50 2.38 38.62
N PHE A 145 2.81 3.36 39.21
CA PHE A 145 3.46 4.56 39.78
C PHE A 145 4.09 4.32 41.16
N GLU A 146 3.78 3.23 41.85
CA GLU A 146 4.39 2.87 43.15
C GLU A 146 5.77 2.22 42.98
N ASN A 147 6.00 1.49 41.88
CA ASN A 147 7.31 0.94 41.56
C ASN A 147 8.19 2.02 40.88
N PRO A 148 9.39 2.33 41.42
CA PRO A 148 10.25 3.40 40.89
C PRO A 148 10.66 3.25 39.42
N GLU A 149 10.86 2.01 38.95
CA GLU A 149 11.31 1.74 37.57
C GLU A 149 10.18 1.95 36.57
N SER A 150 8.99 1.40 36.86
CA SER A 150 7.80 1.63 36.02
C SER A 150 7.31 3.06 36.11
N ALA A 151 7.40 3.71 37.28
CA ALA A 151 7.04 5.11 37.44
C ALA A 151 7.93 6.02 36.58
N ALA A 152 9.24 5.79 36.56
CA ALA A 152 10.15 6.56 35.71
C ALA A 152 9.84 6.37 34.21
N MET A 153 9.47 5.16 33.80
CA MET A 153 9.05 4.85 32.44
C MET A 153 7.72 5.52 32.07
N LEU A 154 6.72 5.46 32.95
CA LEU A 154 5.43 6.11 32.75
C LEU A 154 5.51 7.63 32.78
N ASP A 155 6.29 8.23 33.68
CA ASP A 155 6.50 9.68 33.76
C ASP A 155 7.17 10.20 32.47
N LYS A 156 8.00 9.37 31.84
CA LYS A 156 8.64 9.69 30.56
C LYS A 156 7.68 9.60 29.37
N MET A 157 6.82 8.57 29.33
CA MET A 157 5.86 8.37 28.23
C MET A 157 4.63 9.27 28.37
N PHE A 158 4.09 9.42 29.57
CA PHE A 158 2.85 10.14 29.88
C PHE A 158 3.14 11.25 30.91
N PRO A 159 3.85 12.32 30.51
CA PRO A 159 4.23 13.38 31.43
C PRO A 159 2.98 14.06 32.02
N GLY A 160 2.94 14.21 33.35
CA GLY A 160 1.84 14.83 34.07
C GLY A 160 0.74 13.87 34.55
N LEU A 161 0.80 12.58 34.17
CA LEU A 161 -0.24 11.60 34.50
C LEU A 161 -0.22 11.19 35.98
N LYS A 162 0.95 11.26 36.61
CA LYS A 162 1.13 10.92 38.01
C LYS A 162 0.38 11.87 38.94
N GLU A 163 0.33 13.15 38.57
CA GLU A 163 -0.33 14.22 39.30
C GLU A 163 -1.85 14.21 39.13
N ASP A 164 -2.35 13.73 37.99
CA ASP A 164 -3.79 13.62 37.67
C ASP A 164 -4.12 12.21 37.13
N GLN A 165 -4.35 11.26 38.03
CA GLN A 165 -4.68 9.87 37.69
C GLN A 165 -6.17 9.66 37.39
N THR A 166 -6.76 10.60 36.65
CA THR A 166 -8.11 10.53 36.09
C THR A 166 -8.05 10.40 34.57
N MET A 167 -9.19 10.12 33.93
CA MET A 167 -9.28 10.16 32.48
C MET A 167 -8.96 11.54 31.91
N ASN A 168 -9.26 12.63 32.62
CA ASN A 168 -8.84 13.97 32.19
C ASN A 168 -7.32 14.11 32.12
N GLY A 169 -6.62 13.67 33.17
CA GLY A 169 -5.17 13.65 33.18
C GLY A 169 -4.60 12.73 32.10
N PHE A 170 -5.23 11.57 31.86
CA PHE A 170 -4.87 10.68 30.76
C PHE A 170 -5.01 11.35 29.38
N PHE A 171 -6.14 11.97 29.05
CA PHE A 171 -6.31 12.66 27.77
C PHE A 171 -5.28 13.77 27.55
N LYS A 172 -4.98 14.56 28.61
CA LYS A 172 -3.95 15.60 28.56
C LYS A 172 -2.54 15.03 28.37
N SER A 173 -2.17 14.03 29.16
CA SER A 173 -0.85 13.39 29.08
C SER A 173 -0.67 12.60 27.79
N PHE A 174 -1.72 11.95 27.29
CA PHE A 174 -1.72 11.27 26.00
C PHE A 174 -1.57 12.26 24.85
N GLY A 175 -2.31 13.37 24.86
CA GLY A 175 -2.16 14.41 23.86
C GLY A 175 -0.75 15.01 23.86
N LYS A 176 -0.18 15.24 25.04
CA LYS A 176 1.21 15.69 25.18
C LYS A 176 2.22 14.65 24.69
N MET A 177 2.01 13.36 24.98
CA MET A 177 2.84 12.27 24.45
C MET A 177 2.79 12.26 22.91
N PHE A 178 1.60 12.31 22.33
CA PHE A 178 1.41 12.32 20.88
C PHE A 178 2.07 13.54 20.23
N HIS A 179 1.86 14.72 20.79
CA HIS A 179 2.52 15.95 20.36
C HIS A 179 4.04 15.80 20.41
N ASN A 180 4.61 15.37 21.53
CA ASN A 180 6.04 15.19 21.68
C ASN A 180 6.63 14.18 20.68
N MET A 181 5.97 13.04 20.46
CA MET A 181 6.44 12.05 19.48
C MET A 181 6.49 12.60 18.04
N ASN A 182 5.65 13.59 17.73
CA ASN A 182 5.52 14.17 16.39
C ASN A 182 6.22 15.52 16.22
N GLU A 183 6.46 16.27 17.30
CA GLU A 183 7.03 17.63 17.30
C GLU A 183 8.44 17.69 17.91
N THR A 184 8.83 16.72 18.74
CA THR A 184 10.14 16.67 19.41
C THR A 184 10.90 15.39 19.07
N GLU A 185 12.01 15.13 19.76
CA GLU A 185 12.80 13.91 19.57
C GLU A 185 12.35 12.74 20.47
N ASP A 186 11.23 12.87 21.18
CA ASP A 186 10.77 11.92 22.21
C ASP A 186 10.46 10.52 21.64
N TYR A 187 10.25 10.38 20.33
CA TYR A 187 10.18 9.06 19.69
C TYR A 187 11.46 8.22 19.93
N LYS A 188 12.63 8.85 20.10
CA LYS A 188 13.87 8.15 20.51
C LYS A 188 13.71 7.45 21.84
N ASP A 189 12.96 8.05 22.76
CA ASP A 189 12.81 7.54 24.11
C ASP A 189 11.92 6.31 24.14
N LEU A 190 10.82 6.34 23.39
CA LEU A 190 9.99 5.15 23.15
C LEU A 190 10.81 4.04 22.50
N ARG A 191 11.62 4.37 21.50
CA ARG A 191 12.50 3.42 20.83
C ARG A 191 13.51 2.80 21.81
N ASN A 192 14.20 3.63 22.58
CA ASN A 192 15.20 3.18 23.56
C ASN A 192 14.59 2.21 24.60
N MET A 193 13.36 2.50 25.02
CA MET A 193 12.60 1.69 25.97
C MET A 193 12.25 0.31 25.37
N VAL A 194 11.75 0.27 24.15
CA VAL A 194 11.46 -0.99 23.44
C VAL A 194 12.73 -1.81 23.22
N GLN A 195 13.85 -1.15 22.93
CA GLN A 195 15.14 -1.81 22.72
C GLN A 195 15.78 -2.37 24.00
N GLN A 196 15.24 -2.09 25.19
CA GLN A 196 15.70 -2.69 26.45
C GLN A 196 15.55 -4.22 26.47
N ILE A 197 14.76 -4.79 25.57
CA ILE A 197 14.69 -6.25 25.34
C ILE A 197 16.00 -6.85 24.83
N GLY A 198 17.00 -6.01 24.50
CA GLY A 198 18.33 -6.45 24.06
C GLY A 198 18.49 -6.54 22.55
N VAL A 199 17.65 -5.84 21.77
CA VAL A 199 17.79 -5.72 20.31
C VAL A 199 17.82 -4.25 19.92
N ASN A 200 18.75 -3.91 19.05
CA ASN A 200 18.91 -2.58 18.48
C ASN A 200 19.54 -2.69 17.08
N SER A 201 19.82 -1.55 16.43
CA SER A 201 20.36 -1.50 15.07
C SER A 201 21.63 -2.35 14.84
N GLY A 202 22.48 -2.56 15.86
CA GLY A 202 23.71 -3.37 15.73
C GLY A 202 23.49 -4.88 15.60
N HIS A 203 22.26 -5.37 15.82
CA HIS A 203 21.95 -6.80 15.84
C HIS A 203 21.43 -7.34 14.50
N PHE A 204 21.08 -6.45 13.57
CA PHE A 204 20.56 -6.84 12.26
C PHE A 204 21.67 -6.99 11.24
N ASN A 205 21.54 -7.99 10.36
CA ASN A 205 22.42 -8.19 9.21
C ASN A 205 21.60 -8.62 7.99
N GLU A 206 22.21 -8.51 6.81
CA GLU A 206 21.53 -8.73 5.53
C GLU A 206 21.08 -10.19 5.31
N ASN A 207 21.68 -11.14 6.01
CA ASN A 207 21.42 -12.58 5.84
C ASN A 207 20.42 -13.15 6.84
N LYS A 208 19.86 -12.34 7.74
CA LYS A 208 18.92 -12.79 8.76
C LYS A 208 17.58 -12.08 8.58
N ASN A 209 16.51 -12.84 8.76
CA ASN A 209 15.17 -12.28 8.85
C ASN A 209 15.08 -11.38 10.09
N PRO A 210 14.80 -10.07 9.95
CA PRO A 210 14.78 -9.15 11.09
C PRO A 210 13.69 -9.50 12.11
N PHE A 211 12.58 -10.10 11.68
CA PHE A 211 11.51 -10.51 12.59
C PHE A 211 11.96 -11.66 13.49
N GLU A 212 12.71 -12.63 12.96
CA GLU A 212 13.27 -13.72 13.78
C GLU A 212 14.26 -13.19 14.82
N VAL A 213 15.05 -12.15 14.50
CA VAL A 213 15.96 -11.51 15.45
C VAL A 213 15.18 -10.92 16.62
N ILE A 214 14.09 -10.20 16.33
CA ILE A 214 13.22 -9.58 17.34
C ILE A 214 12.52 -10.65 18.18
N ASP A 215 11.88 -11.63 17.54
CA ASP A 215 11.11 -12.66 18.23
C ASP A 215 12.02 -13.52 19.12
N ASN A 216 13.26 -13.79 18.72
CA ASN A 216 14.24 -14.49 19.55
C ASN A 216 14.67 -13.67 20.78
N ALA A 217 14.63 -12.35 20.73
CA ALA A 217 14.93 -11.51 21.89
C ALA A 217 13.80 -11.53 22.92
N TYR A 218 12.55 -11.42 22.46
CA TYR A 218 11.38 -11.58 23.32
C TYR A 218 11.33 -12.96 24.01
N LYS A 219 11.65 -14.04 23.28
CA LYS A 219 11.78 -15.39 23.86
C LYS A 219 12.81 -15.47 24.99
N LYS A 220 13.96 -14.79 24.85
CA LYS A 220 15.03 -14.82 25.87
C LYS A 220 14.62 -14.19 27.20
N ILE A 221 13.76 -13.18 27.18
CA ILE A 221 13.26 -12.50 28.38
C ILE A 221 11.97 -13.13 28.93
N GLY A 222 11.56 -14.29 28.40
CA GLY A 222 10.37 -15.01 28.86
C GLY A 222 9.06 -14.37 28.44
N VAL A 223 9.08 -13.40 27.53
CA VAL A 223 7.88 -12.79 26.95
C VAL A 223 7.55 -13.55 25.67
N GLU A 224 7.10 -14.80 25.83
CA GLU A 224 6.55 -15.57 24.72
C GLU A 224 5.09 -15.17 24.53
N ASN A 225 4.75 -14.65 23.35
CA ASN A 225 3.37 -14.28 23.01
C ASN A 225 2.71 -13.45 24.12
N SER A 226 3.29 -12.31 24.49
CA SER A 226 2.45 -11.23 25.00
C SER A 226 1.39 -11.06 23.92
N ASN A 227 0.17 -11.50 24.21
CA ASN A 227 -0.91 -11.59 23.25
C ASN A 227 -1.42 -10.16 23.05
N VAL A 228 -0.53 -9.27 22.58
CA VAL A 228 -0.77 -7.83 22.47
C VAL A 228 -1.90 -7.59 21.49
N ASP A 229 -2.00 -8.46 20.49
CA ASP A 229 -3.10 -8.53 19.53
C ASP A 229 -4.49 -8.61 20.19
N LYS A 230 -4.61 -9.17 21.41
CA LYS A 230 -5.91 -9.22 22.12
C LYS A 230 -6.36 -7.85 22.65
N TYR A 231 -5.43 -6.89 22.76
CA TYR A 231 -5.70 -5.54 23.24
C TYR A 231 -5.95 -4.55 22.09
N PHE A 232 -5.78 -4.98 20.83
CA PHE A 232 -6.06 -4.18 19.65
C PHE A 232 -7.35 -4.69 18.97
N GLU A 233 -8.39 -3.87 18.95
CA GLU A 233 -9.57 -4.13 18.11
C GLU A 233 -9.16 -3.97 16.64
N LYS A 234 -8.83 -5.08 15.98
CA LYS A 234 -8.49 -5.10 14.56
C LYS A 234 -9.69 -4.72 13.69
N GLY A 235 -9.43 -4.00 12.59
CA GLY A 235 -10.45 -3.78 11.56
C GLY A 235 -11.44 -2.63 11.85
N LYS A 236 -11.21 -1.83 12.89
CA LYS A 236 -12.14 -0.76 13.31
C LYS A 236 -11.92 0.56 12.60
N ASN A 237 -10.66 0.98 12.50
CA ASN A 237 -10.24 2.28 11.97
C ASN A 237 -9.39 2.15 10.69
N ALA A 238 -9.12 0.93 10.27
CA ALA A 238 -8.49 0.56 9.02
C ALA A 238 -8.76 -0.92 8.76
N PRO A 239 -8.58 -1.41 7.52
CA PRO A 239 -8.60 -2.85 7.25
C PRO A 239 -7.50 -3.57 8.01
N GLU A 240 -7.77 -4.79 8.49
CA GLU A 240 -6.78 -5.60 9.22
C GLU A 240 -5.46 -5.75 8.45
N TRP A 241 -5.50 -5.97 7.13
CA TRP A 241 -4.29 -6.10 6.33
C TRP A 241 -3.46 -4.81 6.27
N PHE A 242 -4.10 -3.64 6.37
CA PHE A 242 -3.43 -2.34 6.38
C PHE A 242 -2.70 -2.19 7.71
N ASP A 243 -3.41 -2.43 8.82
CA ASP A 243 -2.85 -2.41 10.17
C ASP A 243 -1.70 -3.42 10.33
N ASP A 244 -1.84 -4.62 9.79
CA ASP A 244 -0.78 -5.65 9.84
C ASP A 244 0.50 -5.15 9.15
N ILE A 245 0.39 -4.47 8.00
CA ILE A 245 1.57 -3.91 7.30
C ILE A 245 2.18 -2.76 8.11
N THR A 246 1.37 -1.80 8.55
CA THR A 246 1.87 -0.61 9.24
C THR A 246 2.47 -0.97 10.60
N ASN A 247 1.86 -1.88 11.34
CA ASN A 247 2.35 -2.32 12.64
C ASN A 247 3.64 -3.12 12.54
N GLU A 248 3.76 -4.03 11.56
CA GLU A 248 5.02 -4.76 11.34
C GLU A 248 6.14 -3.83 10.88
N TYR A 249 5.82 -2.81 10.07
CA TYR A 249 6.77 -1.77 9.69
C TYR A 249 7.27 -0.98 10.90
N ILE A 250 6.36 -0.47 11.74
CA ILE A 250 6.69 0.29 12.94
C ILE A 250 7.46 -0.59 13.94
N LYS A 251 7.09 -1.88 14.08
CA LYS A 251 7.83 -2.86 14.89
C LYS A 251 9.29 -2.93 14.45
N LEU A 252 9.58 -3.02 13.15
CA LEU A 252 10.97 -3.02 12.66
C LEU A 252 11.72 -1.75 13.05
N ASP A 253 11.10 -0.58 12.86
CA ASP A 253 11.71 0.72 13.15
C ASP A 253 12.01 0.88 14.66
N MET A 254 11.05 0.56 15.52
CA MET A 254 11.19 0.63 16.97
C MET A 254 12.31 -0.29 17.50
N HIS A 255 12.52 -1.44 16.87
CA HIS A 255 13.58 -2.37 17.25
C HIS A 255 14.95 -2.04 16.62
N GLY A 256 15.01 -1.02 15.76
CA GLY A 256 16.27 -0.52 15.20
C GLY A 256 16.61 -1.07 13.81
N PHE A 257 15.76 -1.89 13.17
CA PHE A 257 16.02 -2.40 11.82
C PHE A 257 15.85 -1.28 10.80
N LYS A 258 16.96 -0.80 10.25
CA LYS A 258 17.00 0.31 9.28
C LYS A 258 16.19 1.52 9.78
N ALA A 259 16.25 1.77 11.09
CA ALA A 259 15.38 2.73 11.74
C ALA A 259 15.69 4.18 11.35
N ASP A 260 14.67 5.02 11.34
CA ASP A 260 14.80 6.43 10.97
C ASP A 260 15.60 7.23 12.00
N LYS A 261 16.32 8.23 11.49
CA LYS A 261 17.09 9.11 12.38
C LYS A 261 16.14 10.21 12.85
N VAL A 262 15.62 10.03 14.05
CA VAL A 262 14.80 11.05 14.69
C VAL A 262 15.65 12.29 14.94
N LYS A 263 15.19 13.44 14.43
CA LYS A 263 15.93 14.69 14.53
C LYS A 263 14.98 15.87 14.35
N VAL A 264 15.02 16.81 15.28
CA VAL A 264 14.25 18.06 15.18
C VAL A 264 15.19 19.26 15.27
N THR A 265 15.16 20.09 14.23
CA THR A 265 15.91 21.35 14.12
C THR A 265 15.03 22.40 13.45
N ALA A 266 15.46 23.67 13.44
CA ALA A 266 14.75 24.74 12.73
C ALA A 266 14.54 24.47 11.22
N LYS A 267 15.31 23.57 10.60
CA LYS A 267 15.24 23.29 9.15
C LYS A 267 14.69 21.91 8.80
N GLU A 268 14.82 20.95 9.71
CA GLU A 268 14.57 19.52 9.46
C GLU A 268 13.82 18.94 10.66
N LYS A 269 12.72 18.25 10.37
CA LYS A 269 11.88 17.57 11.36
C LYS A 269 11.63 16.17 10.83
N ASN A 270 12.25 15.19 11.49
CA ASN A 270 12.04 13.77 11.26
C ASN A 270 11.63 13.14 12.59
N THR A 271 10.37 12.76 12.70
CA THR A 271 9.72 12.33 13.94
C THR A 271 8.90 11.05 13.72
N PHE A 272 8.09 10.65 14.70
CA PHE A 272 7.23 9.47 14.56
C PHE A 272 6.30 9.56 13.34
N ASN A 273 5.79 10.76 13.03
CA ASN A 273 4.92 11.00 11.88
C ASN A 273 5.54 10.53 10.55
N ASN A 274 6.84 10.76 10.34
CA ASN A 274 7.52 10.32 9.13
C ASN A 274 7.54 8.80 9.03
N THR A 275 7.83 8.12 10.14
CA THR A 275 7.81 6.65 10.18
C THR A 275 6.40 6.09 9.93
N THR A 276 5.35 6.73 10.46
CA THR A 276 3.96 6.29 10.23
C THR A 276 3.49 6.57 8.81
N GLU A 277 3.92 7.66 8.18
CA GLU A 277 3.62 7.93 6.78
C GLU A 277 4.34 6.95 5.85
N ASP A 278 5.63 6.65 6.08
CA ASP A 278 6.35 5.63 5.32
C ASP A 278 5.70 4.23 5.44
N ALA A 279 5.23 3.89 6.65
CA ALA A 279 4.47 2.67 6.89
C ALA A 279 3.17 2.64 6.09
N SER A 280 2.46 3.78 6.02
CA SER A 280 1.22 3.93 5.27
C SER A 280 1.46 3.88 3.75
N HIS A 281 2.52 4.50 3.24
CA HIS A 281 2.97 4.33 1.85
C HIS A 281 3.19 2.86 1.52
N SER A 282 3.87 2.12 2.40
CA SER A 282 4.10 0.68 2.23
C SER A 282 2.79 -0.12 2.17
N ALA A 283 1.82 0.22 3.02
CA ALA A 283 0.51 -0.41 3.03
C ALA A 283 -0.28 -0.11 1.75
N PHE A 284 -0.36 1.15 1.31
CA PHE A 284 -1.00 1.51 0.03
C PHE A 284 -0.30 0.88 -1.17
N ALA A 285 1.02 0.80 -1.16
CA ALA A 285 1.79 0.22 -2.24
C ALA A 285 1.50 -1.28 -2.43
N SER A 286 1.11 -2.01 -1.38
CA SER A 286 0.69 -3.43 -1.46
C SER A 286 -0.51 -3.69 -2.38
N ARG A 287 -1.18 -2.62 -2.84
CA ARG A 287 -2.29 -2.61 -3.79
C ARG A 287 -1.85 -2.54 -5.26
N CYS A 288 -0.55 -2.46 -5.52
CA CYS A 288 0.05 -2.22 -6.83
C CYS A 288 1.01 -3.36 -7.23
N GLU A 289 1.39 -3.42 -8.50
CA GLU A 289 2.42 -4.35 -8.98
C GLU A 289 3.81 -3.94 -8.48
N PHE A 290 4.08 -2.63 -8.52
CA PHE A 290 5.37 -2.06 -8.18
C PHE A 290 5.23 -0.98 -7.11
N TYR A 291 6.17 -0.99 -6.17
CA TYR A 291 6.43 0.12 -5.28
C TYR A 291 7.81 0.71 -5.59
N ILE A 292 7.86 1.98 -5.97
CA ILE A 292 9.13 2.66 -6.25
C ILE A 292 9.40 3.70 -5.16
N THR A 293 10.48 3.52 -4.40
CA THR A 293 10.95 4.46 -3.38
C THR A 293 12.44 4.72 -3.54
N ASN A 294 12.89 5.95 -3.34
CA ASN A 294 14.31 6.27 -3.30
C ASN A 294 14.89 6.29 -1.87
N ASP A 295 14.06 6.12 -0.83
CA ASP A 295 14.53 6.01 0.55
C ASP A 295 15.07 4.60 0.87
N ASP A 296 16.31 4.50 1.34
CA ASP A 296 16.99 3.20 1.60
C ASP A 296 16.38 2.44 2.77
N LYS A 297 15.95 3.15 3.81
CA LYS A 297 15.37 2.56 5.01
C LYS A 297 13.98 2.05 4.70
N ASN A 298 13.16 2.86 4.03
CA ASN A 298 11.83 2.49 3.60
C ASN A 298 11.87 1.27 2.67
N TYR A 299 12.78 1.28 1.69
CA TYR A 299 13.01 0.16 0.78
C TYR A 299 13.24 -1.18 1.52
N HIS A 300 14.16 -1.20 2.49
CA HIS A 300 14.48 -2.42 3.22
C HIS A 300 13.38 -2.84 4.21
N LYS A 301 12.77 -1.89 4.93
CA LYS A 301 11.66 -2.17 5.85
C LYS A 301 10.46 -2.76 5.09
N THR A 302 10.07 -2.14 3.98
CA THR A 302 8.94 -2.60 3.15
C THR A 302 9.19 -4.01 2.60
N LYS A 303 10.39 -4.28 2.06
CA LYS A 303 10.74 -5.63 1.58
C LYS A 303 10.63 -6.70 2.66
N ALA A 304 11.12 -6.41 3.87
CA ALA A 304 11.03 -7.36 4.98
C ALA A 304 9.57 -7.62 5.36
N VAL A 305 8.75 -6.57 5.49
CA VAL A 305 7.32 -6.68 5.82
C VAL A 305 6.57 -7.48 4.75
N PHE A 306 6.77 -7.16 3.47
CA PHE A 306 6.11 -7.87 2.37
C PHE A 306 6.50 -9.34 2.32
N GLN A 307 7.78 -9.66 2.55
CA GLN A 307 8.23 -11.05 2.65
C GLN A 307 7.55 -11.79 3.81
N LYS A 308 7.46 -11.17 4.99
CA LYS A 308 6.80 -11.78 6.17
C LYS A 308 5.31 -12.04 5.91
N LEU A 309 4.61 -11.11 5.27
CA LEU A 309 3.17 -11.17 5.06
C LEU A 309 2.77 -11.87 3.74
N GLY A 310 3.73 -12.31 2.93
CA GLY A 310 3.46 -12.97 1.64
C GLY A 310 2.85 -12.02 0.61
N ILE A 311 3.29 -10.76 0.59
CA ILE A 311 2.91 -9.74 -0.40
C ILE A 311 3.95 -9.76 -1.54
N PHE A 312 3.47 -9.86 -2.78
CA PHE A 312 4.29 -9.98 -3.99
C PHE A 312 4.45 -8.69 -4.78
N THR A 313 4.04 -7.54 -4.21
CA THR A 313 4.36 -6.23 -4.78
C THR A 313 5.88 -6.08 -4.87
N ILE A 314 6.41 -5.71 -6.04
CA ILE A 314 7.84 -5.62 -6.29
C ILE A 314 8.34 -4.24 -5.85
N VAL A 315 9.14 -4.22 -4.78
CA VAL A 315 9.72 -2.99 -4.23
C VAL A 315 11.07 -2.71 -4.89
N LEU A 316 11.21 -1.56 -5.56
CA LEU A 316 12.37 -1.19 -6.36
C LEU A 316 12.83 0.26 -6.07
N LYS A 317 14.12 0.51 -6.22
CA LYS A 317 14.67 1.86 -6.42
C LYS A 317 14.39 2.35 -7.85
N PRO A 318 14.46 3.67 -8.13
CA PRO A 318 14.31 4.20 -9.49
C PRO A 318 15.17 3.47 -10.54
N ASN A 319 16.47 3.31 -10.27
CA ASN A 319 17.39 2.62 -11.20
C ASN A 319 17.09 1.13 -11.35
N GLU A 320 16.63 0.47 -10.29
CA GLU A 320 16.26 -0.94 -10.34
C GLU A 320 14.98 -1.13 -11.17
N PHE A 321 14.02 -0.21 -11.08
CA PHE A 321 12.83 -0.22 -11.94
C PHE A 321 13.17 0.01 -13.41
N ILE A 322 14.07 0.96 -13.71
CA ILE A 322 14.56 1.18 -15.08
C ILE A 322 15.19 -0.12 -15.64
N GLN A 323 16.03 -0.79 -14.86
CA GLN A 323 16.61 -2.07 -15.26
C GLN A 323 15.53 -3.14 -15.48
N TYR A 324 14.61 -3.29 -14.53
CA TYR A 324 13.49 -4.23 -14.64
C TYR A 324 12.65 -3.95 -15.89
N TYR A 325 12.35 -2.68 -16.16
CA TYR A 325 11.62 -2.24 -17.34
C TYR A 325 12.34 -2.70 -18.62
N ASN A 326 13.63 -2.39 -18.73
CA ASN A 326 14.43 -2.72 -19.89
C ASN A 326 14.52 -4.24 -20.13
N PHE A 327 14.56 -5.04 -19.07
CA PHE A 327 14.63 -6.50 -19.18
C PHE A 327 13.28 -7.15 -19.48
N PHE A 328 12.19 -6.68 -18.87
CA PHE A 328 10.92 -7.44 -18.84
C PHE A 328 9.73 -6.69 -19.38
N LEU A 329 9.73 -5.35 -19.29
CA LEU A 329 8.54 -4.56 -19.61
C LEU A 329 8.67 -3.82 -20.93
N ASN A 330 9.84 -3.67 -21.57
CA ASN A 330 10.03 -2.84 -22.77
C ASN A 330 9.42 -3.42 -24.08
N VAL A 331 8.29 -4.11 -23.96
CA VAL A 331 7.45 -4.57 -25.07
C VAL A 331 6.23 -3.65 -25.15
N ASN A 332 5.96 -3.08 -26.34
CA ASN A 332 4.92 -2.05 -26.52
C ASN A 332 3.90 -2.37 -27.63
N SER A 333 4.10 -3.45 -28.38
CA SER A 333 3.18 -3.86 -29.45
C SER A 333 2.49 -5.17 -29.12
N PHE A 334 1.30 -5.37 -29.67
CA PHE A 334 0.56 -6.63 -29.55
C PHE A 334 1.40 -7.84 -29.98
N ASP A 335 2.01 -7.76 -31.17
CA ASP A 335 2.83 -8.85 -31.71
C ASP A 335 4.09 -9.10 -30.86
N GLY A 336 4.64 -8.05 -30.27
CA GLY A 336 5.76 -8.16 -29.32
C GLY A 336 5.37 -8.92 -28.06
N HIS A 337 4.20 -8.61 -27.48
CA HIS A 337 3.69 -9.36 -26.32
C HIS A 337 3.38 -10.81 -26.69
N TYR A 338 2.78 -11.05 -27.86
CA TYR A 338 2.53 -12.41 -28.32
C TYR A 338 3.82 -13.22 -28.47
N LYS A 339 4.85 -12.63 -29.09
CA LYS A 339 6.17 -13.25 -29.21
C LYS A 339 6.80 -13.55 -27.84
N SER A 340 6.67 -12.64 -26.88
CA SER A 340 7.28 -12.81 -25.56
C SER A 340 6.63 -13.95 -24.76
N ILE A 341 5.34 -14.22 -24.97
CA ILE A 341 4.66 -15.42 -24.43
C ILE A 341 5.31 -16.69 -24.98
N ILE A 342 5.47 -16.76 -26.32
CA ILE A 342 6.08 -17.94 -26.97
C ILE A 342 7.52 -18.15 -26.50
N ASP A 343 8.29 -17.08 -26.32
CA ASP A 343 9.66 -17.18 -25.82
C ASP A 343 9.72 -17.62 -24.35
N GLU A 344 8.76 -17.21 -23.51
CA GLU A 344 8.64 -17.71 -22.13
C GLU A 344 8.20 -19.18 -22.09
N MET A 345 7.28 -19.60 -22.95
CA MET A 345 6.83 -21.01 -23.06
C MET A 345 7.96 -21.97 -23.45
N LYS A 346 9.00 -21.50 -24.15
CA LYS A 346 10.18 -22.31 -24.49
C LYS A 346 11.09 -22.60 -23.29
N ARG A 347 10.96 -21.83 -22.20
CA ARG A 347 11.75 -21.99 -20.96
C ARG A 347 11.03 -22.95 -20.01
N ILE A 348 11.01 -24.22 -20.41
CA ILE A 348 10.25 -25.28 -19.73
C ILE A 348 10.64 -25.41 -18.25
N GLU A 349 11.90 -25.11 -17.91
CA GLU A 349 12.41 -25.10 -16.54
C GLU A 349 11.71 -24.12 -15.59
N ASN A 350 11.04 -23.09 -16.12
CA ASN A 350 10.28 -22.12 -15.32
C ASN A 350 8.88 -22.61 -14.97
N PHE A 351 8.42 -23.72 -15.55
CA PHE A 351 7.09 -24.25 -15.34
C PHE A 351 7.06 -25.30 -14.23
N GLN A 352 6.02 -25.23 -13.40
CA GLN A 352 5.76 -26.18 -12.33
C GLN A 352 4.42 -26.88 -12.58
N GLU A 353 4.40 -28.20 -12.51
CA GLU A 353 3.15 -28.96 -12.61
C GLU A 353 2.26 -28.66 -11.40
N GLN A 354 1.01 -28.32 -11.67
CA GLN A 354 -0.05 -28.19 -10.68
C GLN A 354 -1.00 -29.38 -10.80
N ARG A 355 -1.48 -29.87 -9.67
CA ARG A 355 -2.39 -31.02 -9.60
C ARG A 355 -3.62 -30.70 -8.78
N TYR A 356 -4.75 -31.25 -9.17
CA TYR A 356 -5.97 -31.25 -8.37
C TYR A 356 -5.79 -32.08 -7.09
N GLN A 357 -6.70 -31.93 -6.13
CA GLN A 357 -6.67 -32.71 -4.88
C GLN A 357 -6.77 -34.22 -5.11
N ASN A 358 -7.44 -34.64 -6.19
CA ASN A 358 -7.54 -36.05 -6.60
C ASN A 358 -6.25 -36.60 -7.26
N GLY A 359 -5.21 -35.77 -7.42
CA GLY A 359 -3.93 -36.13 -8.01
C GLY A 359 -3.83 -35.97 -9.53
N GLU A 360 -4.94 -35.66 -10.22
CA GLU A 360 -4.96 -35.40 -11.66
C GLU A 360 -4.20 -34.13 -12.01
N SER A 361 -3.54 -34.15 -13.18
CA SER A 361 -2.78 -32.99 -13.66
C SER A 361 -3.75 -31.87 -14.06
N PHE A 362 -3.61 -30.72 -13.40
CA PHE A 362 -4.29 -29.48 -13.78
C PHE A 362 -3.64 -28.85 -15.01
N GLY A 363 -2.30 -28.90 -15.04
CA GLY A 363 -1.47 -28.30 -16.07
C GLY A 363 -0.18 -27.74 -15.50
N TRP A 364 0.57 -27.05 -16.34
CA TRP A 364 1.88 -26.48 -15.99
C TRP A 364 1.76 -24.96 -15.85
N VAL A 365 2.23 -24.41 -14.73
CA VAL A 365 2.09 -22.99 -14.40
C VAL A 365 3.46 -22.33 -14.29
N ASN A 366 3.60 -21.14 -14.87
CA ASN A 366 4.74 -20.26 -14.70
C ASN A 366 4.25 -18.85 -14.27
N PHE A 367 4.79 -18.36 -13.16
CA PHE A 367 4.59 -16.98 -12.69
C PHE A 367 5.77 -16.14 -13.19
N THR A 368 5.48 -15.13 -14.01
CA THR A 368 6.52 -14.47 -14.81
C THR A 368 6.85 -13.08 -14.26
N ASN A 369 8.06 -12.59 -14.54
CA ASN A 369 8.43 -11.19 -14.37
C ASN A 369 7.89 -10.28 -15.48
N GLN A 370 7.23 -10.86 -16.49
CA GLN A 370 6.64 -10.13 -17.59
C GLN A 370 5.19 -9.75 -17.28
N TYR A 371 4.71 -8.70 -17.94
CA TYR A 371 3.30 -8.33 -17.97
C TYR A 371 2.82 -8.36 -19.42
N PHE A 372 2.33 -9.52 -19.86
CA PHE A 372 1.77 -9.72 -21.19
C PHE A 372 0.55 -8.83 -21.38
N PHE A 373 0.55 -8.09 -22.50
CA PHE A 373 -0.46 -7.08 -22.82
C PHE A 373 -0.66 -6.07 -21.68
N ASN A 374 0.44 -5.76 -20.97
CA ASN A 374 0.47 -4.86 -19.81
C ASN A 374 -0.54 -5.22 -18.71
N PHE A 375 -0.86 -6.51 -18.56
CA PHE A 375 -1.87 -6.96 -17.61
C PHE A 375 -1.56 -8.34 -17.03
N PHE A 376 -1.50 -9.39 -17.87
CA PHE A 376 -1.31 -10.77 -17.40
C PHE A 376 0.14 -11.06 -17.02
N ASN A 377 0.38 -11.76 -15.92
CA ASN A 377 1.72 -12.08 -15.41
C ASN A 377 1.90 -13.58 -15.08
N LYS A 378 0.96 -14.42 -15.51
CA LYS A 378 0.97 -15.87 -15.32
C LYS A 378 0.64 -16.59 -16.62
N ILE A 379 1.35 -17.67 -16.91
CA ILE A 379 1.05 -18.58 -18.02
C ILE A 379 0.67 -19.95 -17.43
N LEU A 380 -0.43 -20.51 -17.93
CA LEU A 380 -0.87 -21.88 -17.69
C LEU A 380 -0.91 -22.62 -19.03
N ILE A 381 -0.24 -23.77 -19.09
CA ILE A 381 -0.41 -24.76 -20.15
C ILE A 381 -1.34 -25.83 -19.59
N PRO A 382 -2.64 -25.84 -19.94
CA PRO A 382 -3.59 -26.73 -19.31
C PRO A 382 -3.39 -28.17 -19.76
N ASN A 383 -3.94 -29.11 -19.00
CA ASN A 383 -4.07 -30.49 -19.45
C ASN A 383 -5.08 -30.57 -20.62
N PRO A 384 -4.69 -31.04 -21.82
CA PRO A 384 -5.55 -31.08 -23.00
C PRO A 384 -6.85 -31.89 -22.81
N GLU A 385 -6.87 -32.88 -21.91
CA GLU A 385 -8.10 -33.65 -21.62
C GLU A 385 -9.17 -32.80 -20.91
N THR A 386 -8.75 -31.71 -20.26
CA THR A 386 -9.62 -30.82 -19.48
C THR A 386 -9.92 -29.50 -20.17
N ASN A 387 -9.00 -29.02 -21.02
CA ASN A 387 -9.13 -27.75 -21.72
C ASN A 387 -8.27 -27.74 -23.00
N ASP A 388 -8.93 -27.56 -24.15
CA ASP A 388 -8.33 -27.54 -25.49
C ASP A 388 -7.44 -26.30 -25.77
N ALA A 389 -7.35 -25.32 -24.85
CA ALA A 389 -6.51 -24.15 -25.04
C ALA A 389 -5.01 -24.54 -25.08
N LEU A 390 -4.26 -23.98 -26.02
CA LEU A 390 -2.81 -24.18 -26.08
C LEU A 390 -2.12 -23.55 -24.86
N PHE A 391 -2.60 -22.37 -24.45
CA PHE A 391 -2.20 -21.73 -23.21
C PHE A 391 -3.31 -20.80 -22.70
N VAL A 392 -3.23 -20.50 -21.41
CA VAL A 392 -4.07 -19.53 -20.71
C VAL A 392 -3.17 -18.51 -20.02
N LEU A 393 -3.38 -17.23 -20.26
CA LEU A 393 -2.76 -16.18 -19.45
C LEU A 393 -3.67 -15.81 -18.30
N GLY A 394 -3.11 -15.60 -17.12
CA GLY A 394 -3.82 -15.16 -15.93
C GLY A 394 -3.19 -13.92 -15.30
N LYS A 395 -4.01 -13.16 -14.56
CA LYS A 395 -3.52 -12.14 -13.64
C LYS A 395 -3.37 -12.75 -12.25
N GLU A 396 -2.14 -12.90 -11.80
CA GLU A 396 -1.84 -13.11 -10.38
C GLU A 396 -1.81 -11.76 -9.67
N SER A 397 -2.52 -11.70 -8.54
CA SER A 397 -2.59 -10.49 -7.74
C SER A 397 -1.38 -10.38 -6.82
N PRO A 398 -0.76 -9.20 -6.68
CA PRO A 398 0.38 -9.00 -5.78
C PRO A 398 -0.03 -9.13 -4.29
N SER A 399 -1.32 -9.06 -3.97
CA SER A 399 -1.84 -9.28 -2.63
C SER A 399 -3.24 -9.89 -2.67
N LYS A 400 -3.65 -10.58 -1.60
CA LYS A 400 -4.96 -11.26 -1.48
C LYS A 400 -6.16 -10.33 -1.69
N ARG A 401 -5.98 -9.02 -1.50
CA ARG A 401 -7.06 -8.05 -1.55
C ARG A 401 -7.06 -7.19 -2.80
N TYR A 402 -6.20 -7.43 -3.79
CA TYR A 402 -5.97 -6.56 -4.97
C TYR A 402 -7.26 -6.13 -5.69
N ILE A 403 -7.36 -4.84 -6.03
CA ILE A 403 -8.49 -4.25 -6.79
C ILE A 403 -8.02 -4.08 -8.23
N ILE A 404 -8.70 -4.70 -9.18
CA ILE A 404 -8.50 -4.45 -10.61
C ILE A 404 -9.37 -3.26 -11.00
N SER A 405 -8.73 -2.18 -11.45
CA SER A 405 -9.41 -0.98 -11.95
C SER A 405 -9.97 -1.21 -13.35
N HIS A 406 -11.07 -0.54 -13.67
CA HIS A 406 -11.60 -0.46 -15.03
C HIS A 406 -10.57 0.08 -16.02
N LYS A 407 -9.70 1.02 -15.62
CA LYS A 407 -8.62 1.55 -16.47
C LYS A 407 -7.60 0.47 -16.85
N GLU A 408 -7.32 -0.49 -15.96
CA GLU A 408 -6.39 -1.57 -16.27
C GLU A 408 -6.94 -2.49 -17.36
N ILE A 409 -8.24 -2.78 -17.27
CA ILE A 409 -8.99 -3.60 -18.22
C ILE A 409 -9.12 -2.86 -19.56
N GLU A 410 -9.48 -1.59 -19.52
CA GLU A 410 -9.57 -0.71 -20.69
C GLU A 410 -8.24 -0.71 -21.46
N GLY A 411 -7.12 -0.42 -20.78
CA GLY A 411 -5.80 -0.38 -21.43
C GLY A 411 -5.37 -1.74 -21.98
N MET A 412 -5.71 -2.85 -21.30
CA MET A 412 -5.49 -4.19 -21.83
C MET A 412 -6.31 -4.41 -23.10
N LEU A 413 -7.63 -4.21 -23.06
CA LEU A 413 -8.53 -4.46 -24.19
C LEU A 413 -8.24 -3.54 -25.39
N LYS A 414 -7.81 -2.30 -25.14
CA LYS A 414 -7.36 -1.37 -26.17
C LYS A 414 -6.28 -1.98 -27.06
N LEU A 415 -5.33 -2.75 -26.51
CA LEU A 415 -4.30 -3.44 -27.31
C LEU A 415 -4.91 -4.48 -28.26
N PHE A 416 -5.91 -5.24 -27.81
CA PHE A 416 -6.59 -6.24 -28.62
C PHE A 416 -7.43 -5.56 -29.71
N VAL A 417 -8.26 -4.59 -29.35
CA VAL A 417 -9.15 -3.89 -30.29
C VAL A 417 -8.35 -3.15 -31.36
N ASN A 418 -7.24 -2.48 -30.98
CA ASN A 418 -6.39 -1.78 -31.94
C ASN A 418 -5.74 -2.71 -32.97
N LYS A 419 -5.47 -3.97 -32.60
CA LYS A 419 -4.78 -4.94 -33.47
C LYS A 419 -5.75 -5.86 -34.22
N LEU A 420 -6.78 -6.35 -33.54
CA LEU A 420 -7.70 -7.39 -34.00
C LEU A 420 -9.06 -6.84 -34.44
N GLY A 421 -9.35 -5.57 -34.13
CA GLY A 421 -10.63 -4.95 -34.46
C GLY A 421 -11.75 -5.31 -33.50
N ILE A 422 -12.98 -5.21 -34.00
CA ILE A 422 -14.21 -5.51 -33.28
C ILE A 422 -14.28 -7.03 -32.99
N ASP A 423 -14.76 -7.39 -31.80
CA ASP A 423 -14.90 -8.79 -31.41
C ASP A 423 -16.09 -9.49 -32.14
N ILE A 424 -16.23 -10.81 -31.99
CA ILE A 424 -17.31 -11.57 -32.66
C ILE A 424 -18.73 -11.16 -32.22
N ASN A 425 -18.85 -10.46 -31.09
CA ASN A 425 -20.11 -9.97 -30.54
C ASN A 425 -20.39 -8.50 -30.92
N GLY A 426 -19.56 -7.89 -31.78
CA GLY A 426 -19.73 -6.51 -32.22
C GLY A 426 -19.19 -5.46 -31.23
N LYS A 427 -18.40 -5.85 -30.22
CA LYS A 427 -17.85 -4.93 -29.21
C LYS A 427 -16.50 -4.35 -29.62
N SER A 428 -16.36 -3.02 -29.54
CA SER A 428 -15.15 -2.25 -29.89
C SER A 428 -14.38 -1.87 -28.63
N TYR A 429 -14.06 -0.59 -28.35
CA TYR A 429 -13.39 -0.20 -27.11
C TYR A 429 -14.20 -0.58 -25.86
N PHE A 430 -13.52 -0.64 -24.71
CA PHE A 430 -14.15 -0.97 -23.42
C PHE A 430 -15.16 0.11 -23.03
N GLU A 431 -16.33 -0.31 -22.56
CA GLU A 431 -17.37 0.60 -22.07
C GLU A 431 -17.53 0.42 -20.56
N VAL A 432 -17.56 1.53 -19.81
CA VAL A 432 -17.77 1.48 -18.36
C VAL A 432 -19.13 0.83 -18.07
N GLY A 433 -19.12 -0.21 -17.22
CA GLY A 433 -20.30 -1.03 -16.93
C GLY A 433 -20.38 -2.34 -17.72
N GLU A 434 -19.46 -2.59 -18.65
CA GLU A 434 -19.36 -3.87 -19.39
C GLU A 434 -19.09 -5.06 -18.46
N ILE A 435 -18.44 -4.83 -17.32
CA ILE A 435 -18.08 -5.87 -16.34
C ILE A 435 -18.79 -5.55 -15.03
N ASN A 436 -19.64 -6.48 -14.59
CA ASN A 436 -20.18 -6.49 -13.23
C ASN A 436 -19.19 -7.20 -12.30
N THR A 437 -18.78 -6.55 -11.21
CA THR A 437 -17.78 -7.08 -10.27
C THR A 437 -18.26 -8.31 -9.51
N GLU A 438 -19.56 -8.55 -9.44
CA GLU A 438 -20.16 -9.66 -8.69
C GLU A 438 -20.39 -10.93 -9.54
N GLU A 439 -20.30 -10.83 -10.86
CA GLU A 439 -20.66 -11.92 -11.78
C GLU A 439 -19.50 -12.31 -12.70
N ASP A 440 -19.58 -13.53 -13.23
CA ASP A 440 -18.69 -13.95 -14.31
C ASP A 440 -18.93 -13.10 -15.55
N TRP A 441 -17.86 -12.61 -16.16
CA TRP A 441 -17.92 -11.86 -17.40
C TRP A 441 -17.61 -12.80 -18.55
N THR A 442 -18.61 -12.96 -19.44
CA THR A 442 -18.52 -13.80 -20.65
C THR A 442 -17.37 -13.41 -21.55
N GLY A 443 -16.90 -12.17 -21.43
CA GLY A 443 -15.65 -11.76 -22.03
C GLY A 443 -15.77 -11.26 -23.47
N ARG A 444 -14.62 -11.23 -24.14
CA ARG A 444 -14.46 -10.85 -25.54
C ARG A 444 -13.72 -11.93 -26.30
N THR A 445 -14.12 -12.16 -27.54
CA THR A 445 -13.56 -13.24 -28.36
C THR A 445 -13.28 -12.74 -29.78
N TRP A 446 -12.10 -13.06 -30.29
CA TRP A 446 -11.67 -12.77 -31.66
C TRP A 446 -11.33 -14.07 -32.37
N GLU A 447 -11.85 -14.23 -33.59
CA GLU A 447 -11.48 -15.29 -34.52
C GLU A 447 -10.39 -14.79 -35.47
N LEU A 448 -9.32 -15.56 -35.61
CA LEU A 448 -8.12 -15.21 -36.35
C LEU A 448 -7.77 -16.34 -37.31
N ASN A 449 -7.03 -16.03 -38.37
CA ASN A 449 -6.59 -17.00 -39.38
C ASN A 449 -5.64 -18.10 -38.84
N PHE A 450 -5.26 -18.03 -37.56
CA PHE A 450 -4.37 -18.99 -36.90
C PHE A 450 -4.95 -19.52 -35.58
N GLY A 451 -6.16 -19.10 -35.18
CA GLY A 451 -6.81 -19.58 -33.97
C GLY A 451 -7.85 -18.62 -33.42
N GLN A 452 -8.24 -18.82 -32.18
CA GLN A 452 -9.18 -17.98 -31.45
C GLN A 452 -8.51 -17.46 -30.17
N ILE A 453 -8.74 -16.18 -29.87
CA ILE A 453 -8.39 -15.58 -28.59
C ILE A 453 -9.67 -15.23 -27.85
N SER A 454 -9.78 -15.62 -26.58
CA SER A 454 -10.92 -15.25 -25.73
C SER A 454 -10.44 -14.74 -24.37
N ILE A 455 -10.88 -13.57 -23.94
CA ILE A 455 -10.60 -12.99 -22.63
C ILE A 455 -11.86 -13.06 -21.80
N LYS A 456 -11.84 -13.67 -20.62
CA LYS A 456 -13.00 -13.85 -19.74
C LYS A 456 -12.67 -13.49 -18.30
N ARG A 457 -13.71 -13.24 -17.48
CA ARG A 457 -13.59 -13.23 -16.02
C ARG A 457 -14.39 -14.39 -15.47
N LEU A 458 -13.71 -15.35 -14.85
CA LEU A 458 -14.33 -16.56 -14.28
C LEU A 458 -13.92 -16.69 -12.82
N ASN A 459 -14.89 -16.85 -11.91
CA ASN A 459 -14.69 -16.93 -10.47
C ASN A 459 -13.86 -15.76 -9.92
N GLY A 460 -14.05 -14.57 -10.48
CA GLY A 460 -13.30 -13.36 -10.13
C GLY A 460 -11.93 -13.20 -10.80
N TRP A 461 -11.45 -14.19 -11.56
CA TRP A 461 -10.14 -14.19 -12.20
C TRP A 461 -10.23 -13.81 -13.68
N PHE A 462 -9.38 -12.89 -14.12
CA PHE A 462 -9.23 -12.58 -15.54
C PHE A 462 -8.29 -13.57 -16.21
N GLN A 463 -8.76 -14.15 -17.31
CA GLN A 463 -8.07 -15.19 -18.05
C GLN A 463 -8.16 -14.93 -19.56
N MET A 464 -7.04 -15.05 -20.27
CA MET A 464 -7.01 -15.05 -21.73
C MET A 464 -6.67 -16.45 -22.23
N TYR A 465 -7.55 -17.04 -23.02
CA TYR A 465 -7.39 -18.33 -23.66
C TYR A 465 -6.93 -18.14 -25.10
N PHE A 466 -5.99 -18.98 -25.54
CA PHE A 466 -5.64 -19.10 -26.94
C PHE A 466 -5.90 -20.53 -27.43
N PHE A 467 -6.74 -20.67 -28.44
CA PHE A 467 -7.06 -21.93 -29.10
C PHE A 467 -6.47 -21.91 -30.51
N PRO A 468 -5.51 -22.78 -30.86
CA PRO A 468 -4.98 -22.85 -32.22
C PRO A 468 -6.02 -23.46 -33.17
N LEU A 469 -5.95 -23.15 -34.46
CA LEU A 469 -6.78 -23.85 -35.46
C LEU A 469 -6.52 -25.36 -35.41
N LYS A 470 -7.59 -26.17 -35.40
CA LYS A 470 -7.46 -27.62 -35.50
C LYS A 470 -7.03 -27.99 -36.92
N GLU A 471 -6.09 -28.92 -37.08
CA GLU A 471 -5.65 -29.41 -38.39
C GLU A 471 -6.87 -29.96 -39.17
N GLY A 472 -7.35 -29.19 -40.16
CA GLY A 472 -8.54 -29.51 -40.95
C GLY A 472 -9.50 -28.31 -41.14
N GLU A 473 -9.46 -27.34 -40.24
CA GLU A 473 -10.25 -26.10 -40.32
C GLU A 473 -9.47 -24.99 -41.05
N LYS A 474 -9.19 -25.19 -42.35
CA LYS A 474 -8.85 -24.05 -43.20
C LYS A 474 -10.14 -23.29 -43.49
N GLN A 475 -10.40 -22.21 -42.78
CA GLN A 475 -11.46 -21.28 -43.20
C GLN A 475 -11.05 -20.63 -44.53
N VAL A 476 -12.01 -20.64 -45.45
CA VAL A 476 -11.94 -20.08 -46.80
C VAL A 476 -11.70 -18.57 -46.69
N GLU A 477 -10.68 -18.07 -47.40
CA GLU A 477 -10.37 -16.65 -47.52
C GLU A 477 -11.61 -15.83 -47.92
N ASN A 478 -11.88 -14.74 -47.20
CA ASN A 478 -12.49 -13.52 -47.72
C ASN A 478 -12.03 -12.30 -46.91
#